data_AF-A0A7W0JV86-F1
#
_entry.id   AF-A0A7W0JV86-F1
#
_cell.length_a   1.000
_cell.length_b   1.000
_cell.length_c   1.000
_cell.angle_alpha   90.00
_cell.angle_beta   90.00
_cell.angle_gamma   90.00
#
_symmetry.space_group_name_H-M   'P 1'
#
loop_
_entity.id
_entity.type
_entity.pdbx_description
1 polymer ?
#
loop_
_entity_poly.entity_id
_entity_poly.type
_entity_poly.pdbx_seq_one_letter_code
_entity_poly.pdbx_strand_id
1 'polypeptide(L)' 'MRCQRCGEREAEIFLTQQQGDGFYTEDLCPACARRDQGLILGALIQAQTPGAPALSPAQEEAIRDALDRAAPPGPGSS' A
#
# COMPACT_ATOMS: atom_id res chain seq x y z
N MET A 1 18.14 -2.62 -8.88
CA MET A 1 17.50 -1.29 -8.88
C MET A 1 17.02 -0.96 -7.46
N ARG A 2 16.91 0.30 -7.06
CA ARG A 2 16.49 0.66 -5.68
C ARG A 2 14.97 0.61 -5.54
N CYS A 3 14.51 0.23 -4.35
CA CYS A 3 13.11 0.27 -3.95
C CYS A 3 12.55 1.68 -4.14
N GLN A 4 11.53 1.82 -4.98
CA GLN A 4 10.89 3.10 -5.28
C GLN A 4 10.20 3.71 -4.04
N ARG A 5 9.94 2.89 -3.01
CA ARG A 5 9.28 3.37 -1.78
C ARG A 5 10.23 3.97 -0.75
N CYS A 6 11.33 3.29 -0.47
CA CYS A 6 12.23 3.72 0.60
C CYS A 6 13.58 4.24 0.08
N GLY A 7 13.97 3.98 -1.16
CA GLY A 7 15.29 4.33 -1.70
C GLY A 7 16.47 3.54 -1.11
N GLU A 8 16.34 3.04 0.12
CA GLU A 8 17.45 2.45 0.88
C GLU A 8 17.83 1.01 0.49
N ARG A 9 16.86 0.22 0.00
CA ARG A 9 17.05 -1.23 -0.25
C ARG A 9 16.92 -1.56 -1.73
N GLU A 10 17.45 -2.71 -2.13
CA GLU A 10 17.20 -3.23 -3.47
C GLU A 10 15.73 -3.66 -3.62
N ALA A 11 15.19 -3.46 -4.82
CA ALA A 11 13.87 -3.96 -5.16
C ALA A 11 13.97 -5.44 -5.55
N GLU A 12 13.04 -6.24 -5.05
CA GLU A 12 12.93 -7.68 -5.30
C GLU A 12 11.50 -8.08 -5.71
N ILE A 13 10.53 -7.19 -5.52
CA ILE A 13 9.13 -7.38 -5.84
C ILE A 13 8.74 -6.36 -6.90
N PHE A 14 8.17 -6.83 -8.00
CA PHE A 14 7.78 -6.03 -9.15
C PHE A 14 6.25 -6.15 -9.28
N LEU A 15 5.53 -5.11 -8.88
CA LEU A 15 4.07 -5.08 -8.90
C LEU A 15 3.61 -4.36 -10.15
N THR A 16 2.92 -5.08 -11.05
CA THR A 16 2.26 -4.45 -12.21
C THR A 16 0.76 -4.42 -11.98
N GLN A 17 0.16 -3.24 -12.15
CA GLN A 17 -1.27 -3.00 -12.04
C GLN A 17 -1.80 -2.41 -13.34
N GLN A 18 -2.98 -2.86 -13.78
CA GLN A 18 -3.69 -2.24 -14.91
C GLN A 18 -4.58 -1.10 -14.40
N GLN A 19 -4.50 0.06 -15.04
CA GLN A 19 -5.33 1.23 -14.74
C GLN A 19 -5.91 1.80 -16.04
N GLY A 20 -7.23 1.70 -16.20
CA GLY A 20 -7.87 2.03 -17.47
C GLY A 20 -7.21 1.26 -18.62
N ASP A 21 -6.64 1.99 -19.58
CA ASP A 21 -5.94 1.44 -20.74
C ASP A 21 -4.41 1.32 -20.54
N GLY A 22 -3.89 1.67 -19.35
CA GLY A 22 -2.46 1.68 -19.04
C GLY A 22 -2.01 0.62 -18.03
N PHE A 23 -0.69 0.42 -17.93
CA PHE A 23 -0.05 -0.38 -16.90
C PHE A 23 0.90 0.49 -16.07
N TYR A 24 0.83 0.35 -14.75
CA TYR A 24 1.75 0.96 -13.79
C TYR A 24 2.57 -0.15 -13.14
N THR A 25 3.88 0.03 -13.08
CA THR A 25 4.80 -0.93 -12.44
C THR A 25 5.52 -0.25 -11.28
N GLU A 26 5.53 -0.92 -10.13
CA GLU A 26 6.19 -0.47 -8.92
C GLU A 26 7.20 -1.51 -8.41
N ASP A 27 8.41 -1.03 -8.12
CA ASP A 27 9.55 -1.87 -7.76
C ASP A 27 9.91 -1.69 -6.29
N LEU A 28 9.62 -2.72 -5.50
CA LEU A 28 9.61 -2.66 -4.04
C LEU A 28 10.60 -3.64 -3.41
N CYS A 29 11.19 -3.23 -2.29
CA CYS A 29 11.86 -4.17 -1.40
C CYS A 29 10.84 -5.01 -0.62
N PRO A 30 11.20 -6.22 -0.16
CA PRO A 30 10.30 -7.09 0.60
C PRO A 30 9.73 -6.49 1.88
N ALA A 31 10.46 -5.54 2.50
CA ALA A 31 10.01 -4.88 3.72
C ALA A 31 8.87 -3.88 3.46
N CYS A 32 8.98 -3.08 2.38
CA CYS A 32 7.95 -2.10 2.04
C CYS A 32 6.67 -2.77 1.54
N ALA A 33 6.79 -3.77 0.67
CA ALA A 33 5.63 -4.51 0.16
C ALA A 33 4.84 -5.19 1.29
N ARG A 34 5.53 -5.88 2.21
CA ARG A 34 4.88 -6.55 3.35
C ARG A 34 4.26 -5.57 4.34
N ARG A 35 4.84 -4.37 4.52
CA ARG A 35 4.28 -3.35 5.41
C ARG A 35 2.90 -2.90 4.95
N ASP A 36 2.75 -2.54 3.67
CA ASP A 36 1.46 -2.08 3.16
C ASP A 36 0.41 -3.20 3.20
N GLN A 37 0.79 -4.40 2.77
CA GLN A 37 -0.08 -5.57 2.85
C GLN A 37 -0.52 -5.85 4.28
N GLY A 38 0.40 -5.76 5.26
CA GLY A 38 0.10 -5.96 6.67
C GLY A 38 -0.85 -4.90 7.24
N LEU A 39 -0.69 -3.63 6.84
CA LEU A 39 -1.59 -2.55 7.25
C LEU A 39 -3.00 -2.77 6.70
N ILE A 40 -3.13 -3.07 5.41
CA ILE A 40 -4.42 -3.30 4.76
C ILE A 40 -5.10 -4.55 5.34
N LEU A 41 -4.38 -5.67 5.45
CA LEU A 41 -4.91 -6.91 5.99
C LEU A 41 -5.33 -6.76 7.46
N GLY A 42 -4.52 -6.08 8.27
CA GLY A 42 -4.84 -5.79 9.67
C GLY A 42 -6.13 -4.97 9.80
N ALA A 43 -6.30 -3.94 8.96
CA ALA A 43 -7.51 -3.13 8.92
C ALA A 43 -8.75 -3.97 8.55
N LEU A 44 -8.63 -4.84 7.54
CA LEU A 44 -9.71 -5.75 7.13
C LEU A 44 -10.10 -6.73 8.24
N ILE A 45 -9.13 -7.30 8.94
CA ILE A 45 -9.39 -8.20 10.08
C ILE A 45 -10.09 -7.44 11.20
N GLN A 46 -9.59 -6.25 11.55
CA GLN A 46 -10.15 -5.42 12.61
C GLN A 46 -11.61 -5.03 12.32
N ALA A 47 -11.92 -4.64 11.08
CA ALA A 47 -13.29 -4.30 10.66
C ALA A 47 -14.29 -5.47 10.77
N GLN A 48 -13.79 -6.72 10.71
CA GLN A 48 -14.60 -7.93 10.81
C GLN A 48 -14.61 -8.53 12.22
N THR A 49 -13.85 -7.97 13.16
CA THR A 49 -13.69 -8.52 14.51
C THR A 49 -14.71 -7.87 15.46
N PRO A 50 -15.69 -8.62 16.00
CA PRO A 50 -16.66 -8.07 16.94
C PRO A 50 -15.99 -7.51 18.20
N GLY A 51 -16.34 -6.27 18.57
CA GLY A 51 -15.78 -5.61 19.75
C GLY A 51 -14.34 -5.14 19.59
N ALA A 52 -13.77 -5.17 18.37
CA ALA A 52 -12.46 -4.59 18.13
C ALA A 52 -12.46 -3.08 18.45
N PRO A 53 -11.36 -2.55 19.00
CA PRO A 53 -11.25 -1.12 19.25
C PRO A 53 -11.32 -0.34 17.93
N ALA A 54 -11.70 0.93 18.00
CA ALA A 54 -11.56 1.83 16.86
C ALA A 54 -10.09 1.99 16.47
N LEU A 55 -9.83 2.28 15.20
CA LEU A 55 -8.49 2.66 14.75
C LEU A 55 -8.11 3.99 15.39
N SER A 56 -6.85 4.09 15.83
CA SER A 56 -6.30 5.40 16.19
C SER A 56 -6.10 6.26 14.94
N PRO A 57 -6.08 7.60 15.05
CA PRO A 57 -5.85 8.48 13.90
C PRO A 57 -4.59 8.14 13.11
N ALA A 58 -3.50 7.79 13.80
CA ALA A 58 -2.25 7.39 13.16
C ALA A 58 -2.35 6.06 12.39
N GLN A 59 -3.19 5.12 12.87
CA GLN A 59 -3.45 3.88 12.14
C GLN A 59 -4.30 4.15 10.90
N GLU A 60 -5.34 4.98 11.02
CA GLU A 60 -6.17 5.36 9.88
C GLU A 60 -5.37 6.04 8.78
N GLU A 61 -4.49 6.97 9.14
CA GLU A 61 -3.58 7.63 8.20
C GLU A 61 -2.64 6.63 7.53
N ALA A 62 -1.98 5.76 8.30
CA ALA A 62 -1.08 4.75 7.74
C ALA A 62 -1.79 3.77 6.79
N ILE A 63 -3.03 3.39 7.09
CA ILE A 63 -3.86 2.52 6.24
C ILE A 63 -4.28 3.28 4.98
N ARG A 64 -4.69 4.54 5.10
CA ARG A 64 -5.05 5.39 3.95
C ARG A 64 -3.87 5.51 2.99
N ASP A 65 -2.69 5.84 3.50
CA ASP A 65 -1.52 5.95 2.62
C ASP A 65 -1.16 4.60 1.98
N ALA A 66 -1.36 3.48 2.69
CA ALA A 66 -1.12 2.16 2.12
C ALA A 66 -2.12 1.84 0.99
N LEU A 67 -3.38 2.24 1.16
CA LEU A 67 -4.41 2.11 0.13
C LEU A 67 -4.14 3.04 -1.06
N ASP A 68 -3.76 4.28 -0.83
CA ASP A 68 -3.44 5.26 -1.89
C ASP A 68 -2.22 4.83 -2.72
N ARG A 69 -1.30 4.06 -2.13
CA ARG A 69 -0.16 3.49 -2.85
C ARG A 69 -0.49 2.17 -3.54
N ALA A 70 -1.49 1.45 -3.04
CA ALA A 70 -2.01 0.25 -3.69
C ALA A 70 -3.00 0.59 -4.82
N ALA A 71 -3.63 1.77 -4.77
CA ALA A 71 -4.49 2.32 -5.80
C ALA A 71 -3.65 3.17 -6.76
N PRO A 72 -3.69 2.93 -8.08
CA PRO A 72 -2.95 3.76 -9.02
C PRO A 72 -3.52 5.20 -9.02
N PRO A 73 -2.69 6.24 -9.23
CA PRO A 73 -3.12 7.64 -9.17
C PRO A 73 -4.22 7.89 -10.21
N GLY A 74 -5.43 8.23 -9.76
CA GLY A 74 -6.59 8.43 -10.65
C GLY A 74 -6.36 9.52 -11.70
N PRO A 75 -7.18 9.56 -12.78
CA PRO A 75 -7.13 10.65 -13.75
C PRO A 75 -7.65 11.93 -13.09
N GLY A 76 -6.78 12.72 -12.46
CA GLY A 76 -7.23 13.92 -11.75
C GLY A 76 -6.22 14.73 -10.95
N SER A 77 -4.91 14.51 -11.09
CA SER A 77 -3.91 15.33 -10.40
C SER A 77 -2.80 15.76 -11.35
N SER A 78 -3.12 16.60 -12.33
CA SER A 78 -2.21 17.56 -13.00
C SER A 78 -3.04 18.61 -13.74
#